data_AF-A0A958SIQ3-F1
#
_entry.id   AF-A0A958SIQ3-F1
#
_cell.length_a   1.000
_cell.length_b   1.000
_cell.length_c   1.000
_cell.angle_alpha   90.00
_cell.angle_beta   90.00
_cell.angle_gamma   90.00
#
_symmetry.space_group_name_H-M   'P 1'
#
loop_
_entity.id
_entity.type
_entity.pdbx_description
1 polymer ?
#
loop_
_entity_poly.entity_id
_entity_poly.type
_entity_poly.pdbx_seq_one_letter_code
_entity_poly.pdbx_strand_id
1 'polypeptide(L)' 'MAPLRVEVEGIPKFTGQMGVQHGSSAVKITEIFENTKRGDK' A
#
# COMPACT_ATOMS: atom_id res chain seq x y z
N MET A 1 1.26 16.31 2.55
CA MET A 1 0.64 15.15 3.22
C MET A 1 1.65 14.02 3.27
N ALA A 2 1.74 13.30 4.39
CA ALA A 2 2.56 12.11 4.49
C ALA A 2 1.89 10.93 3.74
N PRO A 3 2.67 10.01 3.13
CA PRO A 3 2.11 8.82 2.49
C PRO A 3 1.41 7.93 3.51
N LEU A 4 0.27 7.37 3.11
CA LEU A 4 -0.48 6.37 3.86
C LEU A 4 0.25 5.04 3.78
N ARG A 5 0.34 4.33 4.90
CA ARG A 5 0.79 2.94 4.96
C ARG A 5 -0.41 2.03 5.08
N VAL A 6 -0.50 1.03 4.20
CA VAL A 6 -1.55 0.02 4.23
C VAL A 6 -0.98 -1.28 4.75
N GLU A 7 -1.63 -1.81 5.78
CA GLU A 7 -1.27 -3.04 6.46
C GLU A 7 -2.43 -4.02 6.40
N VAL A 8 -2.11 -5.30 6.19
CA VAL A 8 -3.08 -6.41 6.22
C VAL A 8 -2.64 -7.33 7.34
N GLU A 9 -3.50 -7.50 8.35
CA GLU A 9 -3.18 -8.30 9.55
C GLU A 9 -1.92 -7.81 10.29
N GLY A 10 -1.69 -6.49 10.32
CA GLY A 10 -0.49 -5.88 10.92
C GLY A 10 0.78 -6.02 10.08
N ILE A 11 0.69 -6.59 8.87
CA ILE A 11 1.81 -6.72 7.94
C ILE A 11 1.72 -5.61 6.89
N PRO A 12 2.72 -4.72 6.78
CA PRO A 12 2.73 -3.67 5.77
C PRO A 12 2.81 -4.25 4.36
N LYS A 13 1.92 -3.80 3.48
CA LYS A 13 1.80 -4.26 2.09
C LYS A 13 2.23 -3.21 1.08
N PHE A 14 1.85 -1.96 1.28
CA PHE A 14 2.26 -0.86 0.39
C PHE A 14 2.17 0.51 1.08
N THR A 15 2.84 1.50 0.49
CA THR A 15 2.62 2.92 0.76
C THR A 15 1.92 3.58 -0.42
N GLY A 16 1.13 4.61 -0.15
CA GLY A 16 0.46 5.37 -1.20
C GLY A 16 0.09 6.78 -0.79
N GLN A 17 -0.21 7.62 -1.78
CA GLN A 17 -0.67 8.98 -1.56
C GLN A 17 -2.17 9.07 -1.80
N MET A 18 -2.89 9.64 -0.84
CA MET A 18 -4.32 9.91 -0.99
C MET A 18 -4.55 11.05 -1.98
N GLY A 19 -5.51 10.86 -2.88
CA GLY A 19 -5.94 11.84 -3.85
C GLY A 19 -7.40 11.63 -4.22
N VAL A 20 -7.85 12.36 -5.25
CA VAL A 20 -9.19 12.23 -5.82
C VAL A 20 -9.05 11.77 -7.27
N GLN A 21 -9.67 10.64 -7.61
CA GLN A 21 -9.72 10.13 -8.98
C GLN A 21 -11.19 9.94 -9.37
N HIS A 22 -11.59 10.55 -10.49
CA HIS A 22 -12.98 10.53 -10.99
C HIS A 22 -14.04 10.92 -9.94
N GLY A 23 -13.75 11.93 -9.11
CA GLY A 23 -14.67 12.42 -8.08
C GLY A 23 -14.79 11.51 -6.84
N SER A 24 -13.97 10.46 -6.75
CA SER A 24 -13.90 9.56 -5.59
C SER A 24 -12.53 9.64 -4.92
N SER A 25 -12.47 9.43 -3.60
CA SER A 25 -11.20 9.30 -2.89
C SER A 25 -10.48 8.04 -3.34
N ALA A 26 -9.24 8.20 -3.80
CA ALA A 26 -8.41 7.12 -4.31
C ALA A 26 -7.01 7.19 -3.70
N VAL A 27 -6.32 6.05 -3.63
CA VAL A 27 -4.93 5.98 -3.16
C VAL A 27 -4.04 5.58 -4.33
N LYS A 28 -3.13 6.48 -4.71
CA LYS A 28 -2.08 6.15 -5.68
C LYS A 28 -0.96 5.43 -4.96
N ILE A 29 -0.76 4.15 -5.30
CA ILE A 29 0.33 3.33 -4.74
C ILE A 29 1.67 3.93 -5.17
N THR A 30 2.58 4.13 -4.21
CA THR A 30 3.94 4.65 -4.44
C THR A 30 5.00 3.57 -4.31
N GLU A 31 4.85 2.67 -3.35
CA GLU A 31 5.79 1.55 -3.12
C GLU A 31 5.03 0.32 -2.65
N ILE A 32 5.41 -0.86 -3.13
CA ILE A 32 4.86 -2.14 -2.68
C ILE A 32 5.95 -2.86 -1.86
N PHE A 33 5.60 -3.29 -0.66
CA PHE A 33 6.46 -4.13 0.16
C PHE A 33 6.28 -5.58 -0.31
N GLU A 34 7.28 -6.12 -1.01
CA GLU A 34 7.31 -7.53 -1.35
C GLU A 34 7.50 -8.37 -0.07
N ASN A 35 6.39 -8.80 0.52
CA ASN A 35 6.41 -9.88 1.50
C ASN A 35 6.55 -11.21 0.77
N THR A 36 7.69 -11.41 0.11
CA THR A 36 8.07 -12.76 -0.31
C THR A 36 8.34 -13.57 0.95
N LYS A 37 7.35 -14.36 1.38
CA LYS A 37 7.63 -15.59 2.13
C LYS A 37 8.34 -16.54 1.14
N ARG A 38 9.58 -16.23 0.76
CA ARG A 38 10.39 -17.12 -0.09
C ARG A 38 11.02 -18.16 0.83
N GLY A 39 10.26 -19.22 1.10
CA GLY A 39 10.72 -20.31 1.96
C GLY A 39 9.77 -21.49 2.10
N ASP A 40 8.86 -21.71 1.14
CA ASP A 40 8.15 -22.99 1.06
C ASP A 40 8.78 -23.83 -0.06
N LYS A 41 9.82 -24.57 0.31
CA LYS A 41 10.23 -25.82 -0.34
C LYS A 41 10.67 -26.78 0.74
#